data_AF-A0A4Q1K4V7-F1
#
_entry.id   AF-A0A4Q1K4V7-F1
#
_cell.length_a   1.000
_cell.length_b   1.000
_cell.length_c   1.000
_cell.angle_alpha   90.00
_cell.angle_beta   90.00
_cell.angle_gamma   90.00
#
_symmetry.space_group_name_H-M   'P 1'
#
loop_
_entity.id
_entity.type
_entity.pdbx_description
1 polymer ?
#
loop_
_entity_poly.entity_id
_entity_poly.type
_entity_poly.pdbx_seq_one_letter_code
_entity_poly.pdbx_strand_id
1 'polypeptide(L)'
;MKTIRITAAISSVFAPKSLLVVIDNKDDNGFDKEYRSRKSFDQEFEAGTGRYVIKIFGMNQIEGSTTITVSGDFEEAQTQSSDEVDYVMYFVGTVN
;
A
#
# COMPACT_ATOMS: atom_id res chain seq x y z
N MET A 1 -13.10 -12.48 -10.87
CA MET A 1 -11.77 -12.52 -10.24
C MET A 1 -11.64 -11.25 -9.44
N LYS A 2 -11.29 -11.33 -8.16
CA LYS A 2 -11.30 -10.16 -7.28
C LYS A 2 -9.95 -9.48 -7.28
N THR A 3 -9.94 -8.17 -7.06
CA THR A 3 -8.71 -7.39 -7.12
C THR A 3 -8.55 -6.45 -5.93
N ILE A 4 -7.29 -6.23 -5.56
CA ILE A 4 -6.87 -5.13 -4.70
C ILE A 4 -6.00 -4.23 -5.56
N ARG A 5 -6.29 -2.93 -5.61
CA ARG A 5 -5.43 -1.93 -6.23
C ARG A 5 -4.80 -1.05 -5.16
N ILE A 6 -3.51 -0.82 -5.28
CA ILE A 6 -2.76 0.03 -4.37
C ILE A 6 -2.06 1.09 -5.20
N THR A 7 -2.36 2.34 -4.87
CA THR A 7 -1.70 3.50 -5.45
C THR A 7 -1.00 4.28 -4.34
N ALA A 8 0.30 4.51 -4.49
CA ALA A 8 1.07 5.39 -3.62
C ALA A 8 1.82 6.40 -4.49
N ALA A 9 1.51 7.68 -4.26
CA ALA A 9 2.11 8.80 -4.98
C ALA A 9 2.83 9.70 -3.98
N ILE A 10 4.14 9.87 -4.20
CA ILE A 10 4.96 10.84 -3.47
C ILE A 10 4.89 12.16 -4.24
N SER A 11 4.76 13.29 -3.54
CA SER A 11 4.66 14.61 -4.18
C SER A 11 5.89 15.06 -4.98
N SER A 12 7.02 14.35 -4.87
CA SER A 12 8.31 14.70 -5.47
C SER A 12 8.79 13.68 -6.53
N VAL A 13 9.89 13.99 -7.24
CA VAL A 13 10.38 13.16 -8.36
C VAL A 13 10.99 11.83 -7.90
N PHE A 14 11.62 11.78 -6.72
CA PHE A 14 12.21 10.57 -6.13
C PHE A 14 12.15 10.62 -4.60
N ALA A 15 11.72 9.53 -3.96
CA ALA A 15 11.84 9.40 -2.51
C ALA A 15 13.29 9.09 -2.09
N PRO A 16 13.76 9.61 -0.94
CA PRO A 16 15.08 9.27 -0.42
C PRO A 16 15.24 7.78 -0.11
N LYS A 17 14.14 7.12 0.28
CA LYS A 17 14.05 5.67 0.50
C LYS A 17 12.97 5.08 -0.40
N SER A 18 13.22 3.89 -0.94
CA SER A 18 12.21 3.18 -1.71
C SER A 18 10.97 2.93 -0.86
N LEU A 19 9.81 3.19 -1.45
CA LEU A 19 8.53 2.71 -0.95
C LEU A 19 8.49 1.19 -1.01
N LEU A 20 8.06 0.55 0.09
CA LEU A 20 7.86 -0.88 0.22
C LEU A 20 6.39 -1.14 0.52
N VAL A 21 5.72 -1.92 -0.33
CA VAL A 21 4.35 -2.41 -0.11
C VAL A 21 4.41 -3.87 0.25
N VAL A 22 3.73 -4.25 1.32
CA VAL A 22 3.60 -5.62 1.80
C VAL A 22 2.11 -5.94 1.91
N ILE A 23 1.65 -6.97 1.22
CA ILE A 23 0.24 -7.41 1.22
C ILE A 23 0.20 -8.77 1.88
N ASP A 24 -0.59 -8.93 2.92
CA ASP A 24 -0.66 -10.14 3.75
C ASP A 24 -2.11 -10.62 3.89
N ASN A 25 -2.44 -11.81 3.37
CA ASN A 25 -3.72 -12.47 3.63
C ASN A 25 -3.65 -13.23 4.97
N LYS A 26 -4.51 -12.89 5.93
CA LYS A 26 -4.53 -13.47 7.27
C LYS A 26 -5.30 -14.77 7.39
N ASP A 27 -6.05 -15.15 6.36
CA ASP A 27 -6.86 -16.38 6.33
C ASP A 27 -6.14 -17.53 5.63
N ASP A 28 -5.07 -17.23 4.90
CA ASP A 28 -4.19 -18.23 4.30
C ASP A 28 -2.75 -17.96 4.77
N ASN A 29 -2.01 -18.98 5.20
CA ASN A 29 -0.64 -18.84 5.74
C ASN A 29 0.40 -18.42 4.68
N GLY A 30 -0.01 -17.88 3.53
CA GLY A 30 0.74 -17.97 2.28
C GLY A 30 0.71 -16.77 1.35
N PHE A 31 0.13 -15.61 1.70
CA PHE A 31 0.12 -14.50 0.75
C PHE A 31 0.82 -13.26 1.27
N ASP A 32 2.15 -13.34 1.41
CA ASP A 32 3.03 -12.18 1.56
C ASP A 32 3.54 -11.76 0.17
N LYS A 33 3.03 -10.66 -0.37
CA LYS A 33 3.58 -10.03 -1.58
C LYS A 33 4.33 -8.77 -1.19
N GLU A 34 5.61 -8.72 -1.53
CA GLU A 34 6.45 -7.53 -1.36
C GLU A 34 6.75 -6.83 -2.69
N TYR A 35 6.61 -5.51 -2.69
CA TYR A 35 6.99 -4.68 -3.82
C TYR A 35 7.79 -3.46 -3.39
N ARG A 36 8.81 -3.11 -4.18
CA ARG A 36 9.65 -1.94 -3.92
C ARG A 36 9.62 -0.99 -5.12
N SER A 37 9.42 0.29 -4.86
CA SER A 37 9.51 1.35 -5.88
C SER A 37 10.19 2.60 -5.33
N ARG A 38 10.90 3.35 -6.16
CA ARG A 38 11.62 4.58 -5.76
C ARG A 38 10.83 5.88 -6.02
N LYS A 39 9.75 5.82 -6.79
CA LYS A 39 9.05 7.02 -7.29
C LYS A 39 7.55 6.98 -7.03
N SER A 40 6.90 5.92 -7.47
CA SER A 40 5.46 5.74 -7.31
C SER A 40 5.12 4.26 -7.38
N PHE A 41 3.99 3.91 -6.82
CA PHE A 41 3.44 2.57 -6.91
C PHE A 41 2.01 2.68 -7.39
N ASP A 42 1.67 1.98 -8.46
CA ASP A 42 0.29 1.83 -8.91
C ASP A 42 0.17 0.45 -9.51
N GLN A 43 -0.41 -0.47 -8.76
CA GLN A 43 -0.56 -1.85 -9.16
C GLN A 43 -1.88 -2.43 -8.69
N GLU A 44 -2.41 -3.33 -9.51
CA GLU A 44 -3.58 -4.13 -9.24
C GLU A 44 -3.16 -5.60 -9.08
N PHE A 45 -3.76 -6.27 -8.10
CA PHE A 45 -3.42 -7.63 -7.73
C PHE A 45 -4.66 -8.48 -7.69
N GLU A 46 -4.56 -9.67 -8.24
CA GLU A 46 -5.53 -10.72 -7.97
C GLU A 46 -5.46 -11.12 -6.49
N ALA A 47 -6.64 -11.19 -5.86
CA ALA A 47 -6.82 -11.51 -4.46
C ALA A 47 -7.91 -12.58 -4.29
N GLY A 48 -7.66 -13.56 -3.44
CA GLY A 48 -8.69 -14.48 -2.96
C GLY A 48 -9.59 -13.81 -1.91
N THR A 49 -10.73 -14.41 -1.62
CA THR A 49 -11.56 -14.00 -0.47
C THR A 49 -10.76 -14.11 0.83
N GLY A 50 -10.89 -13.14 1.73
CA GLY A 50 -10.28 -13.21 3.05
C GLY A 50 -9.99 -11.85 3.66
N ARG A 51 -9.38 -11.88 4.84
CA ARG A 51 -8.91 -10.72 5.59
C ARG A 51 -7.49 -10.38 5.17
N TYR A 52 -7.25 -9.12 4.82
CA TYR A 52 -5.94 -8.64 4.39
C TYR A 52 -5.41 -7.55 5.31
N VAL A 53 -4.09 -7.53 5.46
CA VAL A 53 -3.33 -6.42 6.03
C VAL A 53 -2.33 -5.94 4.99
N ILE A 54 -2.43 -4.68 4.60
CA ILE A 54 -1.51 -4.02 3.67
C ILE A 54 -0.66 -3.05 4.49
N LYS A 55 0.66 -3.22 4.43
CA LYS A 55 1.65 -2.37 5.11
C LYS A 55 2.44 -1.62 4.08
N ILE A 56 2.59 -0.31 4.25
CA ILE A 56 3.37 0.50 3.32
C ILE A 56 4.38 1.34 4.08
N PHE A 57 5.64 1.18 3.72
CA PHE A 57 6.77 1.85 4.33
C PHE A 57 7.39 2.79 3.31
N GLY A 58 7.85 3.95 3.74
CA GLY A 58 8.54 4.87 2.86
C GLY A 58 9.18 6.02 3.60
N MET A 59 9.74 6.94 2.82
CA MET A 59 10.29 8.18 3.32
C MET A 59 9.87 9.33 2.40
N ASN A 60 9.24 10.34 2.98
CA ASN A 60 8.96 11.60 2.31
C ASN A 60 10.24 12.43 2.14
N GLN A 61 10.23 13.38 1.21
CA GLN A 61 11.21 14.47 1.24
C GLN A 61 10.86 15.45 2.37
N ILE A 62 11.82 16.29 2.79
CA ILE A 62 11.69 17.20 3.95
C ILE A 62 10.41 18.05 3.93
N GLU A 63 9.94 18.45 2.75
CA GLU A 63 8.71 19.24 2.55
C GLU A 63 7.65 18.47 1.71
N GLY A 64 7.73 17.14 1.70
CA GLY A 64 6.86 16.27 0.91
C GLY A 64 5.84 15.52 1.75
N SER A 65 4.79 15.02 1.08
CA SER A 65 3.85 14.06 1.65
C SER A 65 3.63 12.92 0.67
N THR A 66 3.21 11.77 1.21
CA THR A 66 2.76 10.64 0.41
C THR A 66 1.30 10.42 0.71
N THR A 67 0.50 10.28 -0.34
CA THR A 67 -0.88 9.80 -0.24
C THR A 67 -0.95 8.41 -0.81
N ILE A 68 -1.59 7.52 -0.06
CA ILE A 68 -1.75 6.13 -0.41
C ILE A 68 -3.23 5.80 -0.40
N THR A 69 -3.70 5.17 -1.48
CA THR A 69 -5.05 4.64 -1.61
C THR A 69 -5.00 3.14 -1.85
N VAL A 70 -5.84 2.41 -1.13
CA VAL A 70 -6.19 1.01 -1.39
C VAL A 70 -7.64 0.98 -1.90
N SER A 71 -7.88 0.27 -3.00
CA SER A 71 -9.19 0.17 -3.65
C SER A 71 -9.39 -1.19 -4.34
N GLY A 72 -10.47 -1.35 -5.10
CA GLY A 72 -10.87 -2.63 -5.73
C GLY A 72 -11.99 -3.32 -4.93
N ASP A 73 -11.96 -4.65 -4.88
CA ASP A 73 -12.87 -5.49 -4.10
C ASP A 73 -12.51 -5.54 -2.60
N PHE A 74 -11.73 -4.57 -2.13
CA PHE A 74 -11.37 -4.40 -0.73
C PHE A 74 -12.41 -3.52 -0.04
N GLU A 75 -13.24 -4.11 0.83
CA GLU A 75 -14.42 -3.45 1.41
C GLU A 75 -14.11 -2.23 2.29
N GLU A 76 -12.87 -2.10 2.74
CA GLU A 76 -12.38 -0.90 3.41
C GLU A 76 -11.43 -0.13 2.50
N ALA A 77 -11.88 0.20 1.29
CA ALA A 77 -11.14 1.11 0.43
C ALA A 77 -10.78 2.36 1.25
N GLN A 78 -9.48 2.50 1.53
CA GLN A 78 -8.99 3.45 2.51
C GLN A 78 -7.89 4.28 1.87
N THR A 79 -7.85 5.54 2.28
CA THR A 79 -6.78 6.45 1.90
C THR A 79 -6.13 6.95 3.18
N GLN A 80 -4.80 6.85 3.24
CA GLN A 80 -3.99 7.36 4.33
C GLN A 80 -2.89 8.24 3.76
N SER A 81 -2.56 9.31 4.47
CA SER A 81 -1.48 10.22 4.13
C SER A 81 -0.59 10.43 5.35
N SER A 82 0.68 10.69 5.11
CA SER A 82 1.65 11.06 6.14
C SER A 82 2.57 12.13 5.58
N ASP A 83 2.82 13.14 6.40
CA ASP A 83 3.79 14.21 6.24
C ASP A 83 5.08 13.94 7.05
N GLU A 84 5.16 12.82 7.77
CA GLU A 84 6.37 12.42 8.46
C GLU A 84 7.48 12.06 7.47
N VAL A 85 8.72 12.37 7.84
CA VAL A 85 9.87 12.08 6.97
C VAL A 85 9.99 10.58 6.73
N ASP A 86 9.94 9.73 7.75
CA ASP A 86 9.80 8.28 7.61
C ASP A 86 8.37 7.88 8.01
N TYR A 87 7.71 7.00 7.26
CA TYR A 87 6.35 6.60 7.57
C TYR A 87 6.11 5.10 7.43
N VAL A 88 5.11 4.63 8.20
CA VAL A 88 4.49 3.31 8.07
C VAL A 88 2.97 3.48 8.09
N MET A 89 2.30 3.00 7.04
CA MET A 89 0.84 3.01 6.92
C MET A 89 0.29 1.59 6.94
N TYR A 90 -0.91 1.43 7.52
CA TYR A 90 -1.57 0.14 7.68
C TYR A 90 -3.01 0.24 7.19
N PHE A 91 -3.38 -0.67 6.30
CA PHE A 91 -4.75 -0.85 5.85
C PHE A 91 -5.19 -2.26 6.19
N VAL A 92 -6.32 -2.38 6.88
CA VAL A 92 -6.90 -3.66 7.30
C VAL A 92 -8.30 -3.73 6.71
N GLY A 93 -8.67 -4.88 6.15
CA GLY A 93 -9.98 -5.02 5.54
C GLY A 93 -10.19 -6.39 4.91
N THR A 94 -11.31 -6.56 4.22
CA THR A 94 -11.76 -7.83 3.64
C THR A 94 -11.90 -7.74 2.14
N VAL A 95 -11.65 -8.87 1.47
CA VAL A 95 -12.02 -9.09 0.07
C VAL A 95 -13.16 -10.11 0.06
N ASN A 96 -14.35 -9.70 -0.42
CA ASN A 96 -15.62 -10.44 -0.33
C ASN A 96 -16.19 -10.89 -1.67
#